data_AF-A0A5N9HBN4-F1
#
_entry.id   AF-A0A5N9HBN4-F1
#
_cell.length_a   1.000
_cell.length_b   1.000
_cell.length_c   1.000
_cell.angle_alpha   90.00
_cell.angle_beta   90.00
_cell.angle_gamma   90.00
#
_symmetry.space_group_name_H-M   'P 1'
#
loop_
_entity.id
_entity.type
_entity.pdbx_description
1 polymer ?
#
loop_
_entity_poly.entity_id
_entity_poly.type
_entity_poly.pdbx_seq_one_letter_code
_entity_poly.pdbx_strand_id
1 'polypeptide(L)'
;MTQKTINKRDSVTETLRQLGNCLELVSMDPHFHNVSVGLYVKDGLCTVHTFSRVEGVADRLKEIRDQMAALGGVSPVEGSDNQFVFPCGQIHERPVRFLLAQAVGKSPEYAHPTGDMRVKDSRSDLVLYANGHESDEQYVYQISAQGEHKNPALRLRMVVAGFLRYGDMDKVADTEVAFPCGQRHDALMRLVLPYSRNISAVETMMDAEALRGQMTTGTLGFTPAV
;
A
#
# COMPACT_ATOMS: atom_id res chain seq x y z
N MET A 1 15.98 -15.43 47.66
CA MET A 1 15.24 -16.23 46.66
C MET A 1 14.65 -15.27 45.65
N THR A 2 15.34 -15.08 44.53
CA THR A 2 14.94 -14.10 43.50
C THR A 2 13.97 -14.77 42.56
N GLN A 3 12.69 -14.37 42.61
CA GLN A 3 11.68 -14.84 41.67
C GLN A 3 12.06 -14.39 40.26
N LYS A 4 12.40 -15.38 39.43
CA LYS A 4 12.60 -15.22 37.99
C LYS A 4 11.22 -14.92 37.40
N THR A 5 10.98 -13.69 36.97
CA THR A 5 9.77 -13.32 36.23
C THR A 5 9.83 -14.09 34.92
N ILE A 6 9.11 -15.22 34.86
CA ILE A 6 8.95 -15.99 33.62
C ILE A 6 8.05 -15.14 32.74
N ASN A 7 8.62 -14.46 31.75
CA ASN A 7 7.87 -13.79 30.70
C ASN A 7 6.95 -14.83 30.05
N LYS A 8 5.66 -14.75 30.38
CA LYS A 8 4.63 -15.61 29.81
C LYS A 8 4.58 -15.27 28.32
N ARG A 9 4.87 -16.25 27.49
CA ARG A 9 4.83 -16.11 26.03
C ARG A 9 3.38 -16.03 25.61
N ASP A 10 2.99 -14.93 24.99
CA ASP A 10 1.73 -14.88 24.27
C ASP A 10 1.77 -15.92 23.16
N SER A 11 0.72 -16.72 23.07
CA SER A 11 0.56 -17.66 21.96
C SER A 11 0.37 -16.88 20.65
N VAL A 12 0.70 -17.48 19.50
CA VAL A 12 0.42 -16.86 18.18
C VAL A 12 -1.04 -16.40 18.07
N THR A 13 -1.96 -17.20 18.63
CA THR A 13 -3.39 -16.87 18.68
C THR A 13 -3.69 -15.61 19.51
N GLU A 14 -2.97 -15.42 20.61
CA GLU A 14 -3.11 -14.23 21.47
C GLU A 14 -2.54 -12.99 20.79
N THR A 15 -1.37 -13.11 20.15
CA THR A 15 -0.80 -12.04 19.30
C THR A 15 -1.75 -11.66 18.17
N LEU A 16 -2.32 -12.62 17.45
CA LEU A 16 -3.29 -12.33 16.37
C LEU A 16 -4.55 -11.62 16.88
N ARG A 17 -5.05 -11.98 18.07
CA ARG A 17 -6.19 -11.26 18.69
C ARG A 17 -5.84 -9.81 19.05
N GLN A 18 -4.59 -9.54 19.42
CA GLN A 18 -4.11 -8.19 19.69
C GLN A 18 -3.95 -7.39 18.39
N LEU A 19 -3.38 -8.01 17.35
CA LEU A 19 -3.10 -7.38 16.05
C LEU A 19 -4.36 -7.13 15.21
N GLY A 20 -5.36 -8.01 15.29
CA GLY A 20 -6.58 -7.92 14.48
C GLY A 20 -6.44 -8.58 13.11
N ASN A 21 -7.09 -7.98 12.10
CA ASN A 21 -7.17 -8.55 10.75
C ASN A 21 -5.90 -8.26 9.97
N CYS A 22 -5.31 -9.28 9.34
CA CYS A 22 -4.23 -9.07 8.38
C CYS A 22 -4.80 -8.52 7.06
N LEU A 23 -4.42 -7.28 6.70
CA LEU A 23 -4.85 -6.65 5.46
C LEU A 23 -3.92 -6.94 4.28
N GLU A 24 -2.62 -7.10 4.54
CA GLU A 24 -1.61 -7.37 3.51
C GLU A 24 -0.42 -8.14 4.10
N LEU A 25 0.24 -8.96 3.27
CA LEU A 25 1.43 -9.71 3.63
C LEU A 25 2.46 -9.64 2.51
N VAL A 26 3.58 -8.95 2.75
CA VAL A 26 4.74 -9.03 1.87
C VAL A 26 5.54 -10.27 2.26
N SER A 27 5.63 -11.23 1.35
CA SER A 27 6.17 -12.56 1.64
C SER A 27 7.66 -12.54 1.99
N MET A 28 8.44 -11.64 1.38
CA MET A 28 9.88 -11.54 1.57
C MET A 28 10.30 -10.07 1.58
N ASP A 29 10.90 -9.64 2.69
CA ASP A 29 11.58 -8.35 2.79
C ASP A 29 12.99 -8.44 2.16
N PRO A 30 13.20 -7.85 0.96
CA PRO A 30 14.47 -7.95 0.26
C PRO A 30 15.60 -7.20 0.95
N HIS A 31 15.29 -6.32 1.91
CA HIS A 31 16.28 -5.52 2.63
C HIS A 31 16.54 -6.06 4.05
N PHE A 32 15.84 -7.11 4.48
CA PHE A 32 16.01 -7.65 5.83
C PHE A 32 15.69 -9.15 5.93
N HIS A 33 16.72 -9.99 5.82
CA HIS A 33 16.67 -11.45 6.04
C HIS A 33 15.54 -12.23 5.33
N ASN A 34 14.95 -11.67 4.25
CA ASN A 34 13.79 -12.23 3.56
C ASN A 34 12.62 -12.61 4.50
N VAL A 35 12.46 -11.89 5.61
CA VAL A 35 11.34 -12.15 6.53
C VAL A 35 10.03 -11.73 5.89
N SER A 36 8.93 -12.40 6.22
CA SER A 36 7.60 -11.93 5.84
C SER A 36 7.16 -10.80 6.75
N VAL A 37 6.56 -9.75 6.19
CA VAL A 37 6.05 -8.60 6.91
C VAL A 37 4.57 -8.43 6.60
N GLY A 38 3.73 -8.44 7.63
CA GLY A 38 2.30 -8.23 7.52
C GLY A 38 1.86 -6.87 8.05
N LEU A 39 0.77 -6.35 7.48
CA LEU A 39 0.05 -5.20 8.01
C LEU A 39 -1.26 -5.67 8.62
N TYR A 40 -1.43 -5.42 9.91
CA TYR A 40 -2.60 -5.81 10.68
C TYR A 40 -3.38 -4.58 11.11
N VAL A 41 -4.70 -4.70 11.15
CA VAL A 41 -5.61 -3.62 11.54
C VAL A 41 -6.60 -4.07 12.59
N LYS A 42 -6.75 -3.23 13.61
CA LYS A 42 -7.74 -3.38 14.68
C LYS A 42 -8.23 -2.01 15.13
N ASP A 43 -9.54 -1.78 15.09
CA ASP A 43 -10.17 -0.54 15.59
C ASP A 43 -9.52 0.76 15.05
N GLY A 44 -9.12 0.75 13.77
CA GLY A 44 -8.45 1.89 13.11
C GLY A 44 -6.94 2.02 13.35
N LEU A 45 -6.37 1.17 14.21
CA LEU A 45 -4.93 1.08 14.46
C LEU A 45 -4.26 0.12 13.47
N CYS A 46 -3.26 0.62 12.75
CA CYS A 46 -2.44 -0.18 11.84
C CYS A 46 -1.14 -0.61 12.53
N THR A 47 -0.80 -1.90 12.46
CA THR A 47 0.42 -2.48 13.04
C THR A 47 1.19 -3.23 11.98
N VAL A 48 2.43 -2.80 11.69
CA VAL A 48 3.39 -3.54 10.87
C VAL A 48 4.02 -4.62 11.76
N HIS A 49 3.98 -5.88 11.33
CA HIS A 49 4.43 -6.98 12.19
C HIS A 49 5.07 -8.12 11.40
N THR A 50 6.04 -8.78 12.02
CA THR A 50 6.58 -10.07 11.57
C THR A 50 6.64 -11.04 12.75
N PHE A 51 6.38 -12.31 12.48
CA PHE A 51 6.59 -13.38 13.47
C PHE A 51 8.05 -13.85 13.55
N SER A 52 8.92 -13.33 12.69
CA SER A 52 10.36 -13.59 12.74
C SER A 52 10.96 -13.06 14.04
N ARG A 53 11.99 -13.75 14.53
CA ARG A 53 12.72 -13.41 15.77
C ARG A 53 14.20 -13.14 15.53
N VAL A 54 14.57 -12.91 14.27
CA VAL A 54 15.95 -12.52 13.95
C VAL A 54 16.27 -11.20 14.66
N GLU A 55 17.53 -11.04 15.05
CA GLU A 55 18.00 -9.82 15.69
C GLU A 55 17.81 -8.62 14.73
N GLY A 56 17.44 -7.45 15.26
CA GLY A 56 17.18 -6.23 14.47
C GLY A 56 15.77 -6.08 13.90
N VAL A 57 14.84 -7.03 14.15
CA VAL A 57 13.44 -6.93 13.67
C VAL A 57 12.75 -5.65 14.14
N ALA A 58 12.98 -5.22 15.39
CA ALA A 58 12.33 -4.03 15.93
C ALA A 58 12.72 -2.77 15.14
N ASP A 59 14.01 -2.60 14.87
CA ASP A 59 14.53 -1.48 14.08
C ASP A 59 13.99 -1.53 12.65
N ARG A 60 13.95 -2.74 12.05
CA ARG A 60 13.39 -2.89 10.70
C ARG A 60 11.90 -2.55 10.63
N LEU A 61 11.11 -2.98 11.59
CA LEU A 61 9.67 -2.65 11.64
C LEU A 61 9.45 -1.14 11.78
N LYS A 62 10.34 -0.47 12.52
CA LYS A 62 10.34 0.99 12.65
C LYS A 62 10.66 1.69 11.33
N GLU A 63 11.70 1.25 10.64
CA GLU A 63 12.03 1.76 9.30
C GLU A 63 10.85 1.63 8.34
N ILE A 64 10.20 0.45 8.32
CA ILE A 64 9.03 0.22 7.47
C ILE A 64 7.89 1.16 7.88
N ARG A 65 7.60 1.31 9.17
CA ARG A 65 6.56 2.24 9.67
C ARG A 65 6.87 3.68 9.28
N ASP A 66 8.10 4.14 9.45
CA ASP A 66 8.52 5.50 9.08
C ASP A 66 8.39 5.72 7.56
N GLN A 67 8.72 4.70 6.76
CA GLN A 67 8.52 4.72 5.31
C GLN A 67 7.04 4.75 4.93
N MET A 68 6.18 4.01 5.64
CA MET A 68 4.72 4.10 5.48
C MET A 68 4.22 5.52 5.75
N ALA A 69 4.73 6.19 6.80
CA ALA A 69 4.39 7.56 7.13
C ALA A 69 4.84 8.53 6.02
N ALA A 70 6.08 8.41 5.54
CA ALA A 70 6.65 9.27 4.51
C ALA A 70 5.93 9.14 3.15
N LEU A 71 5.59 7.90 2.74
CA LEU A 71 4.95 7.63 1.45
C LEU A 71 3.43 7.78 1.49
N GLY A 72 2.80 7.42 2.61
CA GLY A 72 1.35 7.33 2.75
C GLY A 72 0.69 8.53 3.40
N GLY A 73 1.45 9.43 4.03
CA GLY A 73 0.90 10.54 4.80
C GLY A 73 0.12 10.07 6.04
N VAL A 74 0.50 8.92 6.60
CA VAL A 74 -0.07 8.38 7.84
C VAL A 74 0.69 8.91 9.06
N SER A 75 0.06 8.89 10.23
CA SER A 75 0.65 9.37 11.48
C SER A 75 1.17 8.21 12.33
N PRO A 76 2.48 8.18 12.65
CA PRO A 76 3.03 7.31 13.67
C PRO A 76 2.27 7.43 15.00
N VAL A 77 2.07 6.31 15.69
CA VAL A 77 1.55 6.32 17.06
C VAL A 77 2.69 6.59 18.04
N GLU A 78 2.50 7.56 18.93
CA GLU A 78 3.48 7.93 19.95
C GLU A 78 3.81 6.74 20.86
N GLY A 79 5.10 6.54 21.16
CA GLY A 79 5.57 5.43 22.00
C GLY A 79 5.56 4.05 21.32
N SER A 80 5.18 3.97 20.04
CA SER A 80 5.22 2.74 19.26
C SER A 80 6.22 2.85 18.11
N ASP A 81 6.95 1.77 17.84
CA ASP A 81 7.88 1.70 16.73
C ASP A 81 7.22 1.19 15.44
N ASN A 82 6.15 0.41 15.54
CA ASN A 82 5.60 -0.32 14.39
C ASN A 82 4.12 0.00 14.10
N GLN A 83 3.57 1.03 14.75
CA GLN A 83 2.16 1.40 14.61
C GLN A 83 1.96 2.80 14.02
N PHE A 84 0.85 2.94 13.31
CA PHE A 84 0.39 4.20 12.73
C PHE A 84 -1.15 4.23 12.63
N VAL A 85 -1.70 5.43 12.39
CA VAL A 85 -3.12 5.66 12.11
C VAL A 85 -3.27 6.58 10.89
N PHE A 86 -4.42 6.51 10.22
CA PHE A 86 -4.80 7.52 9.24
C PHE A 86 -5.35 8.75 9.95
N PRO A 87 -4.85 9.97 9.68
CA PRO A 87 -5.34 11.19 10.32
C PRO A 87 -6.85 11.43 10.12
N CYS A 88 -7.39 10.98 8.98
CA CYS A 88 -8.82 11.07 8.67
C CYS A 88 -9.71 10.10 9.46
N GLY A 89 -9.12 9.15 10.20
CA GLY A 89 -9.84 8.12 10.95
C GLY A 89 -10.34 6.93 10.12
N GLN A 90 -10.29 7.00 8.78
CA GLN A 90 -10.68 5.90 7.89
C GLN A 90 -9.45 5.14 7.37
N ILE A 91 -9.53 3.81 7.36
CA ILE A 91 -8.55 2.96 6.70
C ILE A 91 -8.83 2.93 5.19
N HIS A 92 -7.87 3.36 4.39
CA HIS A 92 -7.91 3.24 2.94
C HIS A 92 -7.34 1.88 2.52
N GLU A 93 -8.16 0.83 2.61
CA GLU A 93 -7.69 -0.56 2.58
C GLU A 93 -6.94 -0.95 1.31
N ARG A 94 -7.38 -0.49 0.12
CA ARG A 94 -6.70 -0.85 -1.13
C ARG A 94 -5.39 -0.08 -1.30
N PRO A 95 -5.33 1.25 -1.10
CA PRO A 95 -4.07 1.99 -1.10
C PRO A 95 -3.04 1.45 -0.11
N VAL A 96 -3.46 1.11 1.11
CA VAL A 96 -2.50 0.74 2.18
C VAL A 96 -1.76 -0.58 1.87
N ARG A 97 -2.33 -1.45 1.03
CA ARG A 97 -1.67 -2.65 0.52
C ARG A 97 -0.47 -2.31 -0.38
N PHE A 98 -0.68 -1.40 -1.33
CA PHE A 98 0.40 -0.88 -2.18
C PHE A 98 1.44 -0.12 -1.36
N LEU A 99 0.99 0.59 -0.32
CA LEU A 99 1.85 1.32 0.59
C LEU A 99 2.80 0.36 1.32
N LEU A 100 2.30 -0.75 1.88
CA LEU A 100 3.13 -1.77 2.52
C LEU A 100 4.14 -2.37 1.53
N ALA A 101 3.67 -2.76 0.35
CA ALA A 101 4.56 -3.34 -0.67
C ALA A 101 5.69 -2.38 -1.06
N GLN A 102 5.41 -1.07 -1.17
CA GLN A 102 6.46 -0.08 -1.45
C GLN A 102 7.36 0.16 -0.23
N ALA A 103 6.81 0.28 0.97
CA ALA A 103 7.58 0.52 2.19
C ALA A 103 8.55 -0.64 2.50
N VAL A 104 8.13 -1.87 2.25
CA VAL A 104 8.99 -3.06 2.41
C VAL A 104 9.95 -3.21 1.23
N GLY A 105 9.48 -3.07 -0.01
CA GLY A 105 10.25 -3.45 -1.20
C GLY A 105 11.20 -2.37 -1.75
N LYS A 106 10.93 -1.09 -1.50
CA LYS A 106 11.78 0.01 -2.00
C LYS A 106 12.92 0.31 -1.04
N SER A 107 13.94 1.01 -1.55
CA SER A 107 14.99 1.59 -0.71
C SER A 107 14.36 2.51 0.35
N PRO A 108 14.89 2.56 1.58
CA PRO A 108 14.47 3.53 2.60
C PRO A 108 14.58 5.00 2.13
N GLU A 109 15.44 5.29 1.15
CA GLU A 109 15.58 6.64 0.58
C GLU A 109 14.55 6.94 -0.52
N TYR A 110 13.71 5.97 -0.89
CA TYR A 110 12.69 6.18 -1.90
C TYR A 110 11.65 7.19 -1.41
N ALA A 111 11.38 8.19 -2.23
CA ALA A 111 10.30 9.15 -2.02
C ALA A 111 9.45 9.28 -3.27
N HIS A 112 8.18 9.66 -3.10
CA HIS A 112 7.37 10.06 -4.24
C HIS A 112 7.97 11.30 -4.91
N PRO A 113 7.85 11.44 -6.25
CA PRO A 113 8.25 12.66 -6.94
C PRO A 113 7.56 13.88 -6.32
N THR A 114 8.31 14.95 -6.10
CA THR A 114 7.79 16.24 -5.62
C THR A 114 7.22 17.07 -6.78
N GLY A 115 6.45 18.12 -6.46
CA GLY A 115 5.79 18.96 -7.46
C GLY A 115 4.53 18.33 -8.04
N ASP A 116 4.24 18.58 -9.32
CA ASP A 116 3.00 18.12 -9.98
C ASP A 116 2.82 16.60 -9.86
N MET A 117 1.61 16.16 -9.50
CA MET A 117 1.26 14.75 -9.50
C MET A 117 1.04 14.30 -10.94
N ARG A 118 2.09 13.78 -11.57
CA ARG A 118 2.03 13.33 -12.97
C ARG A 118 2.73 12.00 -13.18
N VAL A 119 2.28 11.27 -14.20
CA VAL A 119 2.87 9.99 -14.60
C VAL A 119 2.73 9.78 -16.11
N LYS A 120 3.76 9.26 -16.77
CA LYS A 120 3.64 8.79 -18.17
C LYS A 120 2.63 7.66 -18.23
N ASP A 121 1.73 7.67 -19.20
CA ASP A 121 0.79 6.57 -19.36
C ASP A 121 1.51 5.31 -19.87
N SER A 122 1.11 4.13 -19.38
CA SER A 122 1.75 2.86 -19.77
C SER A 122 1.12 2.23 -21.02
N ARG A 123 0.00 2.79 -21.53
CA ARG A 123 -0.74 2.28 -22.69
C ARG A 123 -0.85 3.28 -23.84
N SER A 124 -0.29 4.48 -23.67
CA SER A 124 -0.36 5.55 -24.65
C SER A 124 0.79 6.54 -24.47
N ASP A 125 0.89 7.51 -25.39
CA ASP A 125 1.87 8.57 -25.27
C ASP A 125 1.50 9.71 -24.32
N LEU A 126 0.33 9.62 -23.68
CA LEU A 126 -0.14 10.64 -22.75
C LEU A 126 0.73 10.74 -21.50
N VAL A 127 0.82 11.95 -20.96
CA VAL A 127 1.21 12.21 -19.58
C VAL A 127 -0.07 12.52 -18.81
N LEU A 128 -0.34 11.75 -17.77
CA LEU A 128 -1.49 11.91 -16.90
C LEU A 128 -1.13 12.84 -15.74
N TYR A 129 -2.08 13.68 -15.33
CA TYR A 129 -1.95 14.60 -14.21
C TYR A 129 -3.12 14.41 -13.25
N ALA A 130 -2.87 14.65 -11.96
CA ALA A 130 -3.88 14.72 -10.92
C ALA A 130 -3.76 16.07 -10.21
N ASN A 131 -4.82 16.88 -10.23
CA ASN A 131 -4.84 18.19 -9.58
C ASN A 131 -5.95 18.21 -8.53
N GLY A 132 -5.57 18.43 -7.28
CA GLY A 132 -6.51 18.53 -6.17
C GLY A 132 -7.11 19.93 -6.08
N HIS A 133 -8.39 20.01 -5.75
CA HIS A 133 -9.07 21.25 -5.41
C HIS A 133 -10.15 20.99 -4.35
N GLU A 134 -10.46 22.02 -3.57
CA GLU A 134 -11.59 21.99 -2.65
C GLU A 134 -12.90 22.18 -3.43
N SER A 135 -13.87 21.31 -3.17
CA SER A 135 -15.27 21.47 -3.55
C SER A 135 -16.09 21.75 -2.27
N ASP A 136 -17.35 22.15 -2.42
CA ASP A 136 -18.23 22.51 -1.29
C ASP A 136 -18.44 21.36 -0.29
N GLU A 137 -18.28 20.11 -0.72
CA GLU A 137 -18.56 18.90 0.08
C GLU A 137 -17.32 18.06 0.43
N GLN A 138 -16.26 18.13 -0.38
CA GLN A 138 -15.09 17.25 -0.26
C GLN A 138 -13.89 17.76 -1.06
N TYR A 139 -12.71 17.20 -0.79
CA TYR A 139 -11.52 17.40 -1.61
C TYR A 139 -11.54 16.50 -2.84
N VAL A 140 -11.47 17.09 -4.03
CA VAL A 140 -11.63 16.40 -5.32
C VAL A 140 -10.31 16.42 -6.09
N TYR A 141 -9.97 15.31 -6.74
CA TYR A 141 -8.84 15.20 -7.66
C TYR A 141 -9.35 15.14 -9.11
N GLN A 142 -9.04 16.19 -9.88
CA GLN A 142 -9.26 16.26 -11.32
C GLN A 142 -8.12 15.55 -12.06
N ILE A 143 -8.46 14.57 -12.88
CA ILE A 143 -7.55 13.80 -13.72
C ILE A 143 -7.53 14.40 -15.12
N SER A 144 -6.36 14.74 -15.62
CA SER A 144 -6.19 15.26 -16.98
C SER A 144 -5.05 14.56 -17.70
N ALA A 145 -4.97 14.75 -19.01
CA ALA A 145 -3.93 14.17 -19.85
C ALA A 145 -3.40 15.19 -20.85
N GLN A 146 -2.11 15.11 -21.15
CA GLN A 146 -1.43 15.88 -22.18
C GLN A 146 -0.70 14.95 -23.14
N GLY A 147 -0.73 15.26 -24.44
CA GLY A 147 -0.08 14.48 -25.49
C GLY A 147 -1.08 13.90 -26.49
N GLU A 148 -0.59 13.09 -27.42
CA GLU A 148 -1.41 12.50 -28.48
C GLU A 148 -1.96 11.13 -28.10
N HIS A 149 -3.25 10.93 -28.33
CA HIS A 149 -3.90 9.63 -28.25
C HIS A 149 -5.16 9.62 -29.11
N LYS A 150 -5.49 8.47 -29.68
CA LYS A 150 -6.64 8.32 -30.60
C LYS A 150 -7.98 8.64 -29.94
N ASN A 151 -8.10 8.37 -28.64
CA ASN A 151 -9.29 8.70 -27.85
C ASN A 151 -8.89 9.02 -26.39
N PRO A 152 -8.47 10.27 -26.09
CA PRO A 152 -8.02 10.64 -24.75
C PRO A 152 -9.13 10.55 -23.70
N ALA A 153 -10.37 10.87 -24.06
CA ALA A 153 -11.52 10.83 -23.16
C ALA A 153 -11.82 9.41 -22.66
N LEU A 154 -11.87 8.43 -23.57
CA LEU A 154 -12.02 7.02 -23.19
C LEU A 154 -10.85 6.57 -22.31
N ARG A 155 -9.64 7.03 -22.62
CA ARG A 155 -8.45 6.68 -21.84
C ARG A 155 -8.53 7.20 -20.41
N LEU A 156 -8.92 8.47 -20.22
CA LEU A 156 -9.13 9.07 -18.91
C LEU A 156 -10.21 8.33 -18.10
N ARG A 157 -11.32 7.94 -18.73
CA ARG A 157 -12.35 7.11 -18.07
C ARG A 157 -11.79 5.77 -17.56
N MET A 158 -10.89 5.13 -18.31
CA MET A 158 -10.22 3.91 -17.86
C MET A 158 -9.25 4.16 -16.70
N VAL A 159 -8.56 5.32 -16.68
CA VAL A 159 -7.69 5.73 -15.57
C VAL A 159 -8.53 5.99 -14.31
N VAL A 160 -9.66 6.69 -14.43
CA VAL A 160 -10.64 6.89 -13.35
C VAL A 160 -11.12 5.55 -12.80
N ALA A 161 -11.48 4.59 -13.67
CA ALA A 161 -11.84 3.25 -13.22
C ALA A 161 -10.70 2.55 -12.44
N GLY A 162 -9.45 2.82 -12.79
CA GLY A 162 -8.29 2.34 -12.02
C GLY A 162 -8.19 2.95 -10.62
N PHE A 163 -8.53 4.24 -10.46
CA PHE A 163 -8.61 4.88 -9.14
C PHE A 163 -9.73 4.30 -8.28
N LEU A 164 -10.91 4.06 -8.85
CA LEU A 164 -11.99 3.37 -8.13
C LEU A 164 -11.55 1.97 -7.68
N ARG A 165 -10.85 1.25 -8.57
CA ARG A 165 -10.47 -0.13 -8.31
C ARG A 165 -9.34 -0.28 -7.29
N TYR A 166 -8.31 0.58 -7.32
CA TYR A 166 -7.11 0.41 -6.48
C TYR A 166 -6.89 1.53 -5.48
N GLY A 167 -7.46 2.70 -5.72
CA GLY A 167 -7.40 3.85 -4.83
C GLY A 167 -8.44 3.84 -3.73
N ASP A 168 -9.45 2.96 -3.82
CA ASP A 168 -10.63 2.98 -2.94
C ASP A 168 -11.33 4.35 -2.97
N MET A 169 -11.40 4.94 -4.17
CA MET A 169 -11.94 6.28 -4.42
C MET A 169 -13.32 6.20 -5.07
N ASP A 170 -14.12 7.23 -4.85
CA ASP A 170 -15.40 7.39 -5.52
C ASP A 170 -15.26 8.24 -6.78
N LYS A 171 -16.11 7.96 -7.77
CA LYS A 171 -16.21 8.78 -8.98
C LYS A 171 -17.13 9.96 -8.70
N VAL A 172 -16.58 11.18 -8.79
CA VAL A 172 -17.36 12.44 -8.67
C VAL A 172 -17.87 12.87 -10.05
N ALA A 173 -17.00 12.79 -11.07
CA ALA A 173 -17.33 13.08 -12.46
C ALA A 173 -16.53 12.19 -13.42
N ASP A 174 -16.70 12.36 -14.73
CA ASP A 174 -16.00 11.56 -15.74
C ASP A 174 -14.47 11.58 -15.65
N THR A 175 -13.92 12.63 -15.07
CA THR A 175 -12.50 12.86 -14.88
C THR A 175 -12.15 13.24 -13.45
N GLU A 176 -13.06 13.03 -12.49
CA GLU A 176 -12.87 13.47 -11.10
C GLU A 176 -13.12 12.31 -10.15
N VAL A 177 -12.24 12.21 -9.15
CA VAL A 177 -12.31 11.21 -8.09
C VAL A 177 -12.05 11.85 -6.74
N ALA A 178 -12.60 11.27 -5.69
CA ALA A 178 -12.37 11.70 -4.32
C ALA A 178 -12.21 10.49 -3.38
N PHE A 179 -11.51 10.68 -2.27
CA PHE A 179 -11.50 9.66 -1.22
C PHE A 179 -12.84 9.70 -0.46
N PRO A 180 -13.43 8.56 -0.07
CA PRO A 180 -14.76 8.52 0.56
C PRO A 180 -14.86 9.32 1.86
N CYS A 181 -13.74 9.49 2.59
CA CYS A 181 -13.68 10.33 3.79
C CYS A 181 -13.78 11.85 3.51
N GLY A 182 -13.77 12.26 2.24
CA GLY A 182 -13.84 13.65 1.79
C GLY A 182 -12.56 14.48 2.02
N GLN A 183 -11.53 13.91 2.65
CA GLN A 183 -10.30 14.62 3.01
C GLN A 183 -9.22 14.53 1.93
N ARG A 184 -8.29 15.49 1.97
CA ARG A 184 -7.09 15.53 1.12
C ARG A 184 -6.11 14.43 1.51
N HIS A 185 -5.71 13.60 0.56
CA HIS A 185 -4.70 12.55 0.71
C HIS A 185 -3.70 12.52 -0.45
N ASP A 186 -2.91 13.59 -0.61
CA ASP A 186 -1.97 13.71 -1.74
C ASP A 186 -0.90 12.61 -1.76
N ALA A 187 -0.48 12.14 -0.59
CA ALA A 187 0.49 11.06 -0.46
C ALA A 187 -0.08 9.74 -1.04
N LEU A 188 -1.30 9.37 -0.65
CA LEU A 188 -2.01 8.23 -1.25
C LEU A 188 -2.32 8.45 -2.73
N MET A 189 -2.64 9.67 -3.14
CA MET A 189 -2.86 9.98 -4.55
C MET A 189 -1.60 9.72 -5.39
N ARG A 190 -0.43 10.15 -4.91
CA ARG A 190 0.88 9.87 -5.55
C ARG A 190 1.19 8.38 -5.57
N LEU A 191 0.86 7.67 -4.49
CA LEU A 191 1.03 6.24 -4.39
C LEU A 191 0.18 5.50 -5.45
N VAL A 192 -1.09 5.87 -5.60
CA VAL A 192 -2.08 5.15 -6.43
C VAL A 192 -1.98 5.52 -7.91
N LEU A 193 -1.61 6.75 -8.25
CA LEU A 193 -1.56 7.26 -9.64
C LEU A 193 -0.78 6.34 -10.61
N PRO A 194 0.38 5.75 -10.26
CA PRO A 194 1.06 4.78 -11.11
C PRO A 194 0.30 3.48 -11.36
N TYR A 195 -0.59 3.07 -10.44
CA TYR A 195 -1.38 1.84 -10.53
C TYR A 195 -2.70 2.07 -11.29
N SER A 196 -3.31 3.25 -11.17
CA SER A 196 -4.60 3.55 -11.82
C SER A 196 -4.55 3.50 -13.34
N ARG A 197 -3.37 3.72 -13.93
CA ARG A 197 -3.19 3.70 -15.38
C ARG A 197 -3.35 2.33 -16.02
N ASN A 198 -3.09 1.18 -15.37
CA ASN A 198 -3.16 -0.11 -16.07
C ASN A 198 -3.64 -1.26 -15.19
N ILE A 199 -4.96 -1.38 -15.10
CA ILE A 199 -5.63 -2.36 -14.25
C ILE A 199 -5.09 -3.78 -14.45
N SER A 200 -5.05 -4.28 -15.70
CA SER A 200 -4.61 -5.65 -15.96
C SER A 200 -3.16 -5.91 -15.54
N ALA A 201 -2.27 -4.91 -15.70
CA ALA A 201 -0.88 -5.07 -15.26
C ALA A 201 -0.76 -5.09 -13.73
N VAL A 202 -1.62 -4.34 -13.03
CA VAL A 202 -1.68 -4.38 -11.56
C VAL A 202 -2.18 -5.73 -11.07
N GLU A 203 -3.21 -6.31 -11.71
CA GLU A 203 -3.69 -7.67 -11.39
C GLU A 203 -2.56 -8.70 -11.56
N THR A 204 -1.87 -8.69 -12.72
CA THR A 204 -0.75 -9.62 -12.96
C THR A 204 0.37 -9.47 -11.93
N MET A 205 0.68 -8.24 -11.53
CA MET A 205 1.69 -7.96 -10.50
C MET A 205 1.25 -8.52 -9.13
N MET A 206 -0.02 -8.33 -8.75
CA MET A 206 -0.56 -8.84 -7.48
C MET A 206 -0.57 -10.37 -7.46
N ASP A 207 -0.96 -11.01 -8.57
CA ASP A 207 -0.95 -12.47 -8.70
C ASP A 207 0.49 -13.03 -8.59
N ALA A 208 1.45 -12.38 -9.25
CA ALA A 208 2.86 -12.78 -9.16
C ALA A 208 3.42 -12.62 -7.74
N GLU A 209 3.00 -11.60 -7.00
CA GLU A 209 3.39 -11.40 -5.61
C GLU A 209 2.80 -12.48 -4.68
N ALA A 210 1.53 -12.84 -4.88
CA ALA A 210 0.88 -13.91 -4.13
C ALA A 210 1.54 -15.28 -4.34
N LEU A 211 2.14 -15.50 -5.53
CA LEU A 211 2.89 -16.71 -5.85
C LEU A 211 4.31 -16.70 -5.27
N ARG A 212 4.91 -15.53 -5.01
CA ARG A 212 6.33 -15.39 -4.67
C ARG A 212 6.73 -16.02 -3.33
N GLY A 213 5.76 -16.34 -2.47
CA GLY A 213 5.93 -17.06 -1.19
C GLY A 213 5.37 -18.48 -1.16
N GLN A 214 4.85 -19.00 -2.28
CA GLN A 214 4.26 -20.33 -2.36
C GLN A 214 5.22 -21.32 -3.02
N MET A 215 5.36 -22.50 -2.43
CA MET A 215 6.02 -23.64 -3.09
C MET A 215 5.07 -24.20 -4.15
N THR A 216 5.39 -24.00 -5.43
CA THR A 216 4.65 -24.60 -6.55
C THR A 216 5.29 -25.93 -6.96
N THR A 217 4.56 -26.81 -7.63
CA THR A 217 5.09 -28.10 -8.12
C THR A 217 6.33 -27.93 -9.00
N GLY A 218 6.41 -26.83 -9.75
CA GLY A 218 7.57 -26.45 -10.56
C GLY A 218 8.80 -26.01 -9.74
N THR A 219 8.63 -25.39 -8.57
CA THR A 219 9.74 -25.05 -7.66
C THR A 219 10.19 -26.23 -6.80
N LEU A 220 9.32 -27.22 -6.61
CA LEU A 220 9.60 -28.47 -5.89
C LEU A 220 10.22 -29.57 -6.75
N GLY A 221 10.42 -29.34 -8.06
CA GLY A 221 11.02 -30.33 -8.96
C GLY A 221 10.14 -31.56 -9.24
N PHE A 222 8.83 -31.50 -8.93
CA PHE A 222 7.89 -32.56 -9.26
C PHE A 222 7.38 -32.36 -10.69
N THR A 223 8.11 -32.88 -11.66
CA THR A 223 7.57 -33.11 -12.99
C THR A 223 6.63 -34.31 -12.90
N PRO A 224 5.33 -34.19 -13.22
CA PRO A 224 4.46 -35.37 -13.29
C PRO A 224 5.03 -36.32 -14.35
N ALA A 225 5.16 -37.60 -13.99
CA ALA A 225 5.52 -38.63 -14.95
C ALA A 225 4.44 -38.66 -16.04
N VAL A 226 4.86 -38.48 -17.29
CA VAL A 226 4.03 -38.67 -18.48
C VAL A 226 3.71 -40.15 -18.64
#